data_AF-A0A8S3PZU2-F1
#
_entry.id   AF-A0A8S3PZU2-F1
#
_cell.length_a   1.000
_cell.length_b   1.000
_cell.length_c   1.000
_cell.angle_alpha   90.00
_cell.angle_beta   90.00
_cell.angle_gamma   90.00
#
_symmetry.space_group_name_H-M   'P 1'
#
loop_
_entity.id
_entity.type
_entity.pdbx_description
1 polymer ?
#
loop_
_entity_poly.entity_id
_entity_poly.type
_entity_poly.pdbx_seq_one_letter_code
_entity_poly.pdbx_strand_id
1 'polypeptide(L)'
;MHVCLCPSAIELSSKNQSPIKLVSEERKLGLATVLCAQCEGCHKQFKFCTSPSLPESKRFDVNVRAVWGSIATGNGPSHLNEIMGTMNSPGLSSTSFSAIEQEVGEWWLAALQENMLQTVKKKIYALGANATYKSAALTLQIQEEIFTNMQKEVNKNMTGRRRPEPSKLNDSIAMVSEPQSARVFAFIPGREYTKFQAFSDIFSRLKVPGLHKWITDNKERLSYETI
;
A
#
# COMPACT_ATOMS: atom_id res chain seq x y z
N MET A 1 20.04 -8.17 -20.23
CA MET A 1 20.87 -7.97 -19.03
C MET A 1 22.33 -8.04 -19.47
N HIS A 2 23.06 -6.90 -19.54
CA HIS A 2 24.40 -6.85 -20.19
C HIS A 2 25.43 -7.79 -19.56
N VAL A 3 25.43 -7.89 -18.24
CA VAL A 3 26.45 -8.61 -17.45
C VAL A 3 26.44 -10.10 -17.76
N CYS A 4 25.27 -10.67 -18.08
CA CYS A 4 25.12 -12.05 -18.53
C CYS A 4 25.71 -12.33 -19.93
N LEU A 5 26.05 -11.28 -20.68
CA LEU A 5 26.58 -11.36 -22.04
C LEU A 5 28.03 -10.86 -22.12
N CYS A 6 28.61 -10.39 -21.03
CA CYS A 6 29.97 -9.87 -20.99
C CYS A 6 30.95 -10.98 -20.58
N PRO A 7 31.84 -11.46 -21.47
CA PRO A 7 32.75 -12.56 -21.16
C PRO A 7 33.62 -12.29 -19.92
N SER A 8 34.19 -11.09 -19.81
CA SER A 8 35.01 -10.69 -18.67
C SER A 8 34.21 -10.67 -17.36
N ALA A 9 32.93 -10.28 -17.40
CA ALA A 9 32.09 -10.30 -16.21
C ALA A 9 31.71 -11.73 -15.78
N ILE A 10 31.52 -12.63 -16.74
CA ILE A 10 31.30 -14.06 -16.49
C ILE A 10 32.55 -14.67 -15.84
N GLU A 11 33.75 -14.32 -16.31
CA GLU A 11 35.01 -14.77 -15.71
C GLU A 11 35.22 -14.24 -14.27
N LEU A 12 34.87 -12.98 -14.00
CA LEU A 12 34.88 -12.46 -12.62
C LEU A 12 33.94 -13.26 -11.72
N SER A 13 32.74 -13.55 -12.22
CA SER A 13 31.74 -14.31 -11.47
C SER A 13 32.21 -15.74 -11.17
N SER A 14 32.90 -16.40 -12.11
CA SER A 14 33.44 -17.76 -11.89
C SER A 14 34.55 -17.80 -10.84
N LYS A 15 35.21 -16.67 -10.58
CA LYS A 15 36.19 -16.48 -9.49
C LYS A 15 35.56 -16.00 -8.18
N ASN A 16 34.23 -16.02 -8.03
CA ASN A 16 33.47 -15.47 -6.89
C ASN A 16 33.70 -13.97 -6.65
N GLN A 17 34.05 -13.21 -7.70
CA GLN A 17 34.14 -11.75 -7.64
C GLN A 17 32.86 -11.11 -8.15
N SER A 18 32.47 -9.96 -7.59
CA SER A 18 31.27 -9.26 -8.03
C SER A 18 31.47 -8.72 -9.45
N PRO A 19 30.67 -9.14 -10.45
CA PRO A 19 30.78 -8.64 -11.82
C PRO A 19 30.24 -7.21 -11.99
N ILE A 20 29.58 -6.69 -10.96
CA ILE A 20 28.93 -5.38 -10.94
C ILE A 20 29.43 -4.62 -9.72
N LYS A 21 29.74 -3.34 -9.94
CA LYS A 21 30.05 -2.38 -8.89
C LYS A 21 29.01 -1.27 -8.90
N LEU A 22 28.46 -0.94 -7.75
CA LEU A 22 27.65 0.27 -7.60
C LEU A 22 28.61 1.48 -7.61
N VAL A 23 28.39 2.42 -8.53
CA VAL A 23 29.23 3.61 -8.71
C VAL A 23 28.65 4.79 -7.96
N SER A 24 27.35 5.03 -8.14
CA SER A 24 26.67 6.13 -7.47
C SER A 24 25.18 5.86 -7.31
N GLU A 25 24.59 6.61 -6.38
CA GLU A 25 23.16 6.64 -6.11
C GLU A 25 22.67 8.08 -6.27
N GLU A 26 21.89 8.34 -7.31
CA GLU A 26 21.26 9.64 -7.54
C GLU A 26 19.82 9.60 -6.99
N ARG A 27 19.60 10.25 -5.85
CA ARG A 27 18.24 10.37 -5.27
C ARG A 27 17.40 11.32 -6.12
N LYS A 28 16.20 10.87 -6.51
CA LYS A 28 15.22 11.67 -7.24
C LYS A 28 13.99 11.91 -6.35
N LEU A 29 13.64 13.19 -6.13
CA LEU A 29 12.40 13.66 -5.49
C LEU A 29 11.67 12.60 -4.62
N GLY A 30 12.09 12.41 -3.36
CA GLY A 30 11.49 11.45 -2.44
C GLY A 30 12.17 10.07 -2.47
N LEU A 31 11.35 9.00 -2.60
CA LEU A 31 11.76 7.59 -2.50
C LEU A 31 12.30 7.00 -3.81
N ALA A 32 12.19 7.75 -4.92
CA ALA A 32 12.72 7.31 -6.19
C ALA A 32 14.22 7.55 -6.26
N THR A 33 14.95 6.59 -6.80
CA THR A 33 16.41 6.66 -6.88
C THR A 33 16.86 6.11 -8.22
N VAL A 34 17.91 6.69 -8.78
CA VAL A 34 18.63 6.12 -9.91
C VAL A 34 19.95 5.55 -9.42
N LEU A 35 20.06 4.23 -9.50
CA LEU A 35 21.28 3.49 -9.20
C LEU A 35 22.14 3.46 -10.46
N CYS A 36 23.35 3.99 -10.36
CA CYS A 36 24.36 3.90 -11.40
C CYS A 36 25.31 2.76 -11.06
N ALA A 37 25.27 1.68 -11.83
CA ALA A 37 26.16 0.54 -11.67
C ALA A 37 27.09 0.39 -12.87
N GLN A 38 28.24 -0.22 -12.66
CA GLN A 38 29.25 -0.45 -13.68
C GLN A 38 29.58 -1.94 -13.76
N CYS A 39 29.75 -2.44 -14.98
CA CYS A 39 30.32 -3.75 -15.21
C CYS A 39 31.83 -3.70 -14.91
N GLU A 40 32.32 -4.53 -14.01
CA GLU A 40 33.75 -4.58 -13.69
C GLU A 40 34.58 -5.26 -14.79
N GLY A 41 33.93 -5.99 -15.70
CA GLY A 41 34.62 -6.67 -16.81
C GLY A 41 34.91 -5.78 -18.02
N CYS A 42 34.03 -4.84 -18.34
CA CYS A 42 34.15 -3.98 -19.55
C CYS A 42 33.93 -2.49 -19.25
N HIS A 43 33.76 -2.12 -17.98
CA HIS A 43 33.55 -0.76 -17.49
C HIS A 43 32.31 -0.03 -18.02
N LYS A 44 31.41 -0.73 -18.74
CA LYS A 44 30.14 -0.15 -19.19
C LYS A 44 29.24 0.20 -18.00
N GLN A 45 28.65 1.39 -18.03
CA GLN A 45 27.73 1.87 -17.01
C GLN A 45 26.26 1.60 -17.37
N PHE A 46 25.45 1.40 -16.35
CA PHE A 46 24.01 1.17 -16.43
C PHE A 46 23.31 2.03 -15.38
N LYS A 47 22.15 2.57 -15.75
CA LYS A 47 21.29 3.29 -14.83
C LYS A 47 20.02 2.47 -14.58
N PHE A 48 19.68 2.27 -13.32
CA PHE A 48 18.48 1.57 -12.89
C PHE A 48 17.62 2.53 -12.09
N CYS A 49 16.41 2.82 -12.57
CA CYS A 49 15.45 3.60 -11.80
C CYS A 49 14.68 2.66 -10.87
N THR A 50 14.63 2.96 -9.58
CA THR A 50 13.93 2.12 -8.58
C THR A 50 12.42 2.15 -8.74
N SER A 51 11.89 3.18 -9.41
CA SER A 51 10.47 3.35 -9.70
C SER A 51 10.26 4.06 -11.03
N PRO A 52 9.26 3.68 -11.83
CA PRO A 52 8.85 4.49 -12.97
C PRO A 52 8.20 5.79 -12.52
N SER A 53 8.25 6.81 -13.39
CA SER A 53 7.39 7.98 -13.30
C SER A 53 5.98 7.61 -13.77
N LEU A 54 4.96 8.24 -13.18
CA LEU A 54 3.59 8.07 -13.63
C LEU A 54 3.38 8.77 -14.99
N PRO A 55 2.49 8.24 -15.86
CA PRO A 55 2.08 8.94 -17.07
C PRO A 55 1.55 10.33 -16.73
N GLU A 56 1.94 11.35 -17.50
CA GLU A 56 1.46 12.74 -17.37
C GLU A 56 1.76 13.44 -16.03
N SER A 57 2.48 12.77 -15.12
CA SER A 57 2.82 13.30 -13.80
C SER A 57 4.32 13.32 -13.57
N LYS A 58 4.79 14.35 -12.87
CA LYS A 58 6.20 14.42 -12.42
C LYS A 58 6.46 13.50 -11.21
N ARG A 59 5.45 12.77 -10.73
CA ARG A 59 5.54 11.88 -9.58
C ARG A 59 6.06 10.51 -9.97
N PHE A 60 6.77 9.89 -9.04
CA PHE A 60 7.18 8.50 -9.14
C PHE A 60 6.13 7.59 -8.49
N ASP A 61 5.85 6.45 -9.11
CA ASP A 61 4.87 5.46 -8.63
C ASP A 61 5.11 5.06 -7.15
N VAL A 62 6.37 4.85 -6.77
CA VAL A 62 6.74 4.52 -5.38
C VAL A 62 6.31 5.59 -4.37
N ASN A 63 6.42 6.88 -4.72
CA ASN A 63 6.01 7.98 -3.83
C ASN A 63 4.50 7.97 -3.65
N VAL A 64 3.76 7.79 -4.75
CA VAL A 64 2.30 7.76 -4.74
C VAL A 64 1.78 6.59 -3.90
N ARG A 65 2.37 5.41 -4.06
CA ARG A 65 2.00 4.23 -3.26
C ARG A 65 2.33 4.39 -1.78
N ALA A 66 3.47 5.01 -1.46
CA ALA A 66 3.85 5.27 -0.07
C ALA A 66 2.87 6.23 0.61
N VAL A 67 2.48 7.30 -0.08
CA VAL A 67 1.49 8.26 0.42
C VAL A 67 0.10 7.61 0.51
N TRP A 68 -0.35 6.88 -0.51
CA TRP A 68 -1.60 6.11 -0.45
C TRP A 68 -1.63 5.20 0.77
N GLY A 69 -0.61 4.36 0.95
CA GLY A 69 -0.54 3.43 2.08
C GLY A 69 -0.56 4.15 3.43
N SER A 70 0.05 5.32 3.51
CA SER A 70 0.00 6.17 4.71
C SER A 70 -1.43 6.66 4.96
N ILE A 71 -2.10 7.24 3.96
CA ILE A 71 -3.48 7.74 4.09
C ILE A 71 -4.44 6.60 4.46
N ALA A 72 -4.33 5.45 3.80
CA ALA A 72 -5.17 4.27 4.05
C ALA A 72 -5.04 3.72 5.48
N THR A 73 -3.91 3.99 6.15
CA THR A 73 -3.66 3.59 7.54
C THR A 73 -3.89 4.72 8.55
N GLY A 74 -4.36 5.88 8.10
CA GLY A 74 -4.57 7.07 8.93
C GLY A 74 -3.27 7.76 9.36
N ASN A 75 -2.19 7.55 8.60
CA ASN A 75 -0.87 8.09 8.87
C ASN A 75 -0.58 9.33 7.99
N GLY A 76 -0.11 10.39 8.64
CA GLY A 76 0.42 11.59 7.98
C GLY A 76 1.92 11.51 7.60
N PRO A 77 2.49 12.62 7.10
CA PRO A 77 3.86 12.68 6.58
C PRO A 77 4.94 12.38 7.62
N SER A 78 4.73 12.73 8.89
CA SER A 78 5.67 12.45 9.98
C SER A 78 5.87 10.95 10.20
N HIS A 79 4.77 10.19 10.26
CA HIS A 79 4.80 8.74 10.45
C HIS A 79 5.45 8.03 9.25
N LEU A 80 5.16 8.49 8.03
CA LEU A 80 5.81 7.93 6.84
C LEU A 80 7.33 8.13 6.91
N ASN A 81 7.77 9.33 7.27
CA ASN A 81 9.20 9.63 7.38
C ASN A 81 9.88 8.91 8.54
N GLU A 82 9.19 8.66 9.64
CA GLU A 82 9.67 7.81 10.73
C GLU A 82 9.93 6.38 10.24
N ILE A 83 8.96 5.78 9.55
CA ILE A 83 9.09 4.44 8.94
C ILE A 83 10.27 4.42 7.95
N MET A 84 10.39 5.43 7.08
CA MET A 84 11.51 5.51 6.13
C MET A 84 12.86 5.67 6.85
N GLY A 85 12.90 6.43 7.95
CA GLY A 85 14.06 6.59 8.80
C GLY A 85 14.54 5.26 9.41
N THR A 86 13.61 4.40 9.87
CA THR A 86 13.98 3.06 10.38
C THR A 86 14.63 2.16 9.33
N MET A 87 14.33 2.39 8.05
CA MET A 87 14.89 1.64 6.92
C MET A 87 16.14 2.30 6.31
N ASN A 88 16.64 3.40 6.91
CA ASN A 88 17.69 4.25 6.33
C ASN A 88 17.35 4.71 4.90
N SER A 89 16.06 4.91 4.62
CA SER A 89 15.53 5.36 3.33
C SER A 89 15.24 6.86 3.41
N PRO A 90 15.50 7.64 2.33
CA PRO A 90 15.11 9.04 2.30
C PRO A 90 13.59 9.20 2.43
N GLY A 91 13.16 10.13 3.28
CA GLY A 91 11.75 10.47 3.43
C GLY A 91 11.19 11.31 2.27
N LEU A 92 9.88 11.56 2.30
CA LEU A 92 9.25 12.58 1.47
C LEU A 92 9.19 13.92 2.23
N SER A 93 9.37 15.03 1.51
CA SER A 93 9.06 16.33 2.09
C SER A 93 7.56 16.45 2.35
N SER A 94 7.17 17.18 3.41
CA SER A 94 5.75 17.39 3.73
C SER A 94 4.98 18.00 2.56
N THR A 95 5.60 18.93 1.82
CA THR A 95 5.00 19.53 0.62
C THR A 95 4.75 18.51 -0.49
N SER A 96 5.69 17.58 -0.71
CA SER A 96 5.50 16.51 -1.70
C SER A 96 4.43 15.54 -1.27
N PHE A 97 4.38 15.22 0.03
CA PHE A 97 3.34 14.37 0.61
C PHE A 97 1.96 14.99 0.39
N SER A 98 1.74 16.22 0.84
CA SER A 98 0.41 16.88 0.75
C SER A 98 -0.07 17.03 -0.68
N ALA A 99 0.83 17.32 -1.62
CA ALA A 99 0.46 17.41 -3.02
C ALA A 99 0.04 16.04 -3.60
N ILE A 100 0.75 14.96 -3.25
CA ILE A 100 0.36 13.60 -3.66
C ILE A 100 -0.93 13.17 -2.95
N GLU A 101 -1.10 13.52 -1.68
CA GLU A 101 -2.31 13.24 -0.90
C GLU A 101 -3.55 13.85 -1.55
N GLN A 102 -3.44 15.09 -2.02
CA GLN A 102 -4.49 15.75 -2.79
C GLN A 102 -4.80 15.00 -4.09
N GLU A 103 -3.77 14.67 -4.89
CA GLU A 103 -3.92 13.91 -6.15
C GLU A 103 -4.62 12.55 -5.91
N VAL A 104 -4.19 11.81 -4.88
CA VAL A 104 -4.80 10.53 -4.50
C VAL A 104 -6.24 10.70 -4.03
N GLY A 105 -6.53 11.76 -3.26
CA GLY A 105 -7.88 12.09 -2.82
C GLY A 105 -8.84 12.36 -3.98
N GLU A 106 -8.39 13.07 -5.01
CA GLU A 106 -9.15 13.31 -6.24
C GLU A 106 -9.45 12.00 -6.99
N TRP A 107 -8.48 11.09 -7.08
CA TRP A 107 -8.69 9.78 -7.70
C TRP A 107 -9.68 8.92 -6.93
N TRP A 108 -9.61 8.93 -5.59
CA TRP A 108 -10.56 8.22 -4.75
C TRP A 108 -11.98 8.76 -4.90
N LEU A 109 -12.13 10.09 -4.96
CA LEU A 109 -13.42 10.73 -5.18
C LEU A 109 -14.01 10.33 -6.55
N ALA A 110 -13.21 10.35 -7.61
CA ALA A 110 -13.63 9.93 -8.93
C ALA A 110 -14.05 8.44 -8.97
N ALA A 111 -13.26 7.57 -8.34
CA ALA A 111 -13.57 6.14 -8.23
C ALA A 111 -14.87 5.89 -7.44
N LEU A 112 -15.10 6.67 -6.37
CA LEU A 112 -16.33 6.59 -5.58
C LEU A 112 -17.55 7.00 -6.40
N GLN A 113 -17.45 8.12 -7.13
CA GLN A 113 -18.54 8.61 -7.99
C GLN A 113 -18.92 7.57 -9.07
N GLU A 114 -17.93 6.96 -9.73
CA GLU A 114 -18.17 5.92 -10.72
C GLU A 114 -18.83 4.69 -10.09
N ASN A 115 -18.37 4.25 -8.91
CA ASN A 115 -18.97 3.11 -8.21
C ASN A 115 -20.43 3.38 -7.81
N MET A 116 -20.73 4.59 -7.32
CA MET A 116 -22.11 5.01 -7.03
C MET A 116 -22.98 4.96 -8.28
N LEU A 117 -22.51 5.50 -9.40
CA LEU A 117 -23.23 5.52 -10.67
C LEU A 117 -23.51 4.10 -11.19
N GLN A 118 -22.51 3.22 -11.14
CA GLN A 118 -22.67 1.81 -11.54
C GLN A 118 -23.66 1.07 -10.63
N THR A 119 -23.65 1.36 -9.33
CA THR A 119 -24.60 0.78 -8.36
C THR A 119 -26.04 1.23 -8.66
N VAL A 120 -26.24 2.52 -8.95
CA VAL A 120 -27.55 3.05 -9.36
C VAL A 120 -28.03 2.39 -10.64
N LYS A 121 -27.17 2.32 -11.68
CA LYS A 121 -27.51 1.63 -12.94
C LYS A 121 -27.94 0.19 -12.70
N LYS A 122 -27.17 -0.59 -11.94
CA LYS A 122 -27.51 -1.99 -11.60
C LYS A 122 -28.86 -2.10 -10.89
N LYS A 123 -29.15 -1.21 -9.95
CA LYS A 123 -30.44 -1.17 -9.25
C LYS A 123 -31.60 -0.85 -10.19
N ILE A 124 -31.44 0.13 -11.08
CA ILE A 124 -32.46 0.47 -12.09
C ILE A 124 -32.73 -0.73 -13.02
N TYR A 125 -31.68 -1.38 -13.52
CA TYR A 125 -31.82 -2.58 -14.36
C TYR A 125 -32.51 -3.74 -13.63
N ALA A 126 -32.18 -3.96 -12.35
CA ALA A 126 -32.80 -5.01 -11.54
C ALA A 126 -34.29 -4.76 -11.27
N LEU A 127 -34.76 -3.50 -11.31
CA LEU A 127 -36.17 -3.14 -11.09
C LEU A 127 -37.06 -3.36 -12.33
N GLY A 128 -36.48 -3.58 -13.52
CA GLY A 128 -37.23 -3.78 -14.76
C GLY A 128 -38.14 -2.59 -15.14
N ALA A 129 -39.00 -2.77 -16.15
CA ALA A 129 -39.89 -1.75 -16.72
C ALA A 129 -41.03 -1.24 -15.78
N ASN A 130 -40.91 -1.41 -14.46
CA ASN A 130 -41.81 -0.82 -13.46
C ASN A 130 -41.21 0.45 -12.83
N ALA A 131 -40.46 1.22 -13.62
CA ALA A 131 -39.93 2.53 -13.23
C ALA A 131 -41.04 3.60 -13.24
N THR A 132 -42.05 3.45 -12.39
CA THR A 132 -42.95 4.54 -11.99
C THR A 132 -42.37 5.24 -10.77
N TYR A 133 -42.73 6.52 -10.56
CA TYR A 133 -42.40 7.49 -9.48
C TYR A 133 -41.71 6.97 -8.18
N LYS A 134 -42.03 5.76 -7.71
CA LYS A 134 -41.33 5.04 -6.63
C LYS A 134 -39.84 4.81 -6.89
N SER A 135 -39.39 4.59 -8.12
CA SER A 135 -37.96 4.38 -8.44
C SER A 135 -37.12 5.65 -8.28
N ALA A 136 -37.67 6.82 -8.66
CA ALA A 136 -37.04 8.12 -8.43
C ALA A 136 -36.99 8.48 -6.93
N ALA A 137 -38.08 8.19 -6.20
CA ALA A 137 -38.13 8.37 -4.74
C ALA A 137 -37.13 7.46 -4.00
N LEU A 138 -36.96 6.21 -4.45
CA LEU A 138 -35.97 5.29 -3.87
C LEU A 138 -34.53 5.72 -4.19
N THR A 139 -34.30 6.29 -5.38
CA THR A 139 -32.99 6.83 -5.77
C THR A 139 -32.63 8.05 -4.92
N LEU A 140 -33.60 8.94 -4.66
CA LEU A 140 -33.45 10.06 -3.73
C LEU A 140 -33.22 9.59 -2.30
N GLN A 141 -33.96 8.60 -1.81
CA GLN A 141 -33.75 8.04 -0.47
C GLN A 141 -32.35 7.43 -0.31
N ILE A 142 -31.86 6.67 -1.31
CA ILE A 142 -30.51 6.11 -1.28
C ILE A 142 -29.46 7.22 -1.33
N GLN A 143 -29.67 8.27 -2.14
CA GLN A 143 -28.76 9.42 -2.17
C GLN A 143 -28.77 10.18 -0.84
N GLU A 144 -29.92 10.43 -0.25
CA GLU A 144 -30.07 11.08 1.07
C GLU A 144 -29.44 10.25 2.17
N GLU A 145 -29.60 8.93 2.17
CA GLU A 145 -29.06 8.04 3.20
C GLU A 145 -27.52 7.94 3.10
N ILE A 146 -26.97 7.86 1.88
CA ILE A 146 -25.53 7.94 1.64
C ILE A 146 -24.98 9.30 2.06
N PHE A 147 -25.65 10.39 1.67
CA PHE A 147 -25.21 11.75 2.01
C PHE A 147 -25.25 11.97 3.52
N THR A 148 -26.32 11.52 4.20
CA THR A 148 -26.47 11.60 5.65
C THR A 148 -25.39 10.78 6.37
N ASN A 149 -25.06 9.58 5.87
CA ASN A 149 -24.01 8.76 6.45
C ASN A 149 -22.61 9.36 6.23
N MET A 150 -22.31 9.88 5.03
CA MET A 150 -21.08 10.62 4.78
C MET A 150 -20.98 11.85 5.69
N GLN A 151 -22.05 12.62 5.84
CA GLN A 151 -22.07 13.82 6.66
C GLN A 151 -21.94 13.48 8.16
N LYS A 152 -22.51 12.35 8.62
CA LYS A 152 -22.27 11.81 9.96
C LYS A 152 -20.81 11.44 10.18
N GLU A 153 -20.16 10.77 9.22
CA GLU A 153 -18.72 10.44 9.33
C GLU A 153 -17.83 11.69 9.28
N VAL A 154 -18.15 12.66 8.43
CA VAL A 154 -17.46 13.96 8.40
C VAL A 154 -17.65 14.73 9.72
N ASN A 155 -18.87 14.75 10.27
CA ASN A 155 -19.15 15.43 11.54
C ASN A 155 -18.48 14.73 12.74
N LYS A 156 -18.37 13.39 12.73
CA LYS A 156 -17.55 12.65 13.71
C LYS A 156 -16.08 13.08 13.66
N ASN A 157 -15.57 13.36 12.47
CA ASN A 157 -14.19 13.80 12.25
C ASN A 157 -13.97 15.30 12.55
N MET A 158 -15.01 16.14 12.54
CA MET A 158 -14.92 17.57 12.90
C MET A 158 -14.90 17.80 14.42
N THR A 159 -15.54 16.94 15.21
CA THR A 159 -15.35 16.96 16.66
C THR A 159 -14.04 16.25 16.96
N GLY A 160 -12.96 17.00 17.10
CA GLY A 160 -11.64 16.52 17.52
C GLY A 160 -11.70 15.86 18.90
N ARG A 161 -12.23 14.65 18.98
CA ARG A 161 -11.99 13.76 20.11
C ARG A 161 -10.60 13.21 19.89
N ARG A 162 -9.73 13.37 20.89
CA ARG A 162 -8.51 12.57 20.99
C ARG A 162 -8.89 11.13 20.67
N ARG A 163 -8.23 10.54 19.67
CA ARG A 163 -8.31 9.11 19.39
C ARG A 163 -8.19 8.42 20.76
N PRO A 164 -9.18 7.60 21.19
CA PRO A 164 -9.02 6.83 22.41
C PRO A 164 -7.70 6.08 22.28
N GLU A 165 -6.91 6.01 23.35
CA GLU A 165 -5.59 5.38 23.27
C GLU A 165 -5.71 4.03 22.57
N PRO A 166 -4.85 3.76 21.57
CA PRO A 166 -4.95 2.57 20.75
C PRO A 166 -4.91 1.33 21.64
N SER A 167 -6.09 0.71 21.80
CA SER A 167 -6.21 -0.56 22.48
C SER A 167 -5.74 -1.62 21.50
N LYS A 168 -4.48 -2.04 21.64
CA LYS A 168 -3.88 -3.10 20.82
C LYS A 168 -4.75 -4.36 20.77
N LEU A 169 -5.49 -4.63 21.84
CA LEU A 169 -6.44 -5.73 21.93
C LEU A 169 -7.65 -5.51 21.00
N ASN A 170 -8.27 -4.33 21.05
CA ASN A 170 -9.44 -4.02 20.22
C ASN A 170 -9.08 -3.92 18.74
N ASP A 171 -7.91 -3.37 18.42
CA ASP A 171 -7.41 -3.30 17.04
C ASP A 171 -7.11 -4.71 16.50
N SER A 172 -6.51 -5.58 17.32
CA SER A 172 -6.26 -6.98 16.95
C SER A 172 -7.57 -7.76 16.77
N ILE A 173 -8.57 -7.52 17.63
CA ILE A 173 -9.90 -8.11 17.51
C ILE A 173 -10.54 -7.64 16.21
N ALA A 174 -10.56 -6.34 15.91
CA ALA A 174 -11.13 -5.78 14.69
C ALA A 174 -10.45 -6.32 13.42
N MET A 175 -9.12 -6.37 13.41
CA MET A 175 -8.33 -6.92 12.29
C MET A 175 -8.62 -8.39 11.99
N VAL A 176 -9.16 -9.16 12.95
CA VAL A 176 -9.50 -10.57 12.77
C VAL A 176 -11.00 -10.76 12.57
N SER A 177 -11.83 -10.06 13.34
CA SER A 177 -13.29 -10.23 13.33
C SER A 177 -13.96 -9.60 12.12
N GLU A 178 -13.44 -8.48 11.61
CA GLU A 178 -14.02 -7.82 10.43
C GLU A 178 -13.79 -8.64 9.15
N PRO A 179 -12.58 -9.15 8.85
CA PRO A 179 -12.39 -10.00 7.67
C PRO A 179 -13.11 -11.35 7.78
N GLN A 180 -13.24 -11.91 8.99
CA GLN A 180 -14.01 -13.14 9.22
C GLN A 180 -15.50 -12.94 9.02
N SER A 181 -16.08 -11.86 9.57
CA SER A 181 -17.52 -11.56 9.42
C SER A 181 -17.88 -11.15 7.99
N ALA A 182 -16.98 -10.45 7.29
CA ALA A 182 -17.12 -10.12 5.88
C ALA A 182 -16.82 -11.30 4.93
N ARG A 183 -16.52 -12.50 5.46
CA ARG A 183 -16.20 -13.72 4.67
C ARG A 183 -15.09 -13.50 3.63
N VAL A 184 -14.16 -12.59 3.88
CA VAL A 184 -13.08 -12.21 2.94
C VAL A 184 -12.21 -13.43 2.58
N PHE A 185 -12.06 -14.37 3.52
CA PHE A 185 -11.33 -15.63 3.31
C PHE A 185 -12.14 -16.73 2.62
N ALA A 186 -13.47 -16.59 2.54
CA ALA A 186 -14.34 -17.63 1.97
C ALA A 186 -14.38 -17.57 0.44
N PHE A 187 -14.09 -16.42 -0.17
CA PHE A 187 -14.12 -16.27 -1.62
C PHE A 187 -13.03 -15.32 -2.11
N ILE A 188 -11.90 -15.91 -2.54
CA ILE A 188 -10.89 -15.22 -3.34
C ILE A 188 -11.08 -15.70 -4.80
N PRO A 189 -11.63 -14.86 -5.70
CA PRO A 189 -11.81 -15.23 -7.11
C PRO A 189 -10.47 -15.66 -7.72
N GLY A 190 -10.40 -16.88 -8.27
CA GLY A 190 -9.17 -17.45 -8.86
C GLY A 190 -8.42 -18.47 -7.99
N ARG A 191 -8.85 -18.75 -6.76
CA ARG A 191 -8.35 -19.88 -5.95
C ARG A 191 -9.19 -21.14 -6.14
N GLU A 192 -9.24 -21.67 -7.37
CA GLU A 192 -9.65 -23.07 -7.55
C GLU A 192 -8.49 -23.96 -7.09
N TYR A 193 -8.62 -24.50 -5.87
CA TYR A 193 -7.58 -25.19 -5.09
C TYR A 193 -7.03 -26.50 -5.69
N THR A 194 -7.40 -26.85 -6.92
CA THR A 194 -6.95 -28.11 -7.56
C THR A 194 -5.54 -28.01 -8.16
N LYS A 195 -5.00 -26.80 -8.41
CA LYS A 195 -3.70 -26.63 -9.08
C LYS A 195 -2.48 -26.41 -8.16
N PHE A 196 -2.68 -26.32 -6.84
CA PHE A 196 -1.61 -25.96 -5.88
C PHE A 196 -1.42 -26.96 -4.74
N GLN A 197 -1.66 -28.25 -4.95
CA GLN A 197 -1.50 -29.28 -3.91
C GLN A 197 -0.08 -29.32 -3.28
N ALA A 198 0.95 -28.82 -3.99
CA ALA A 198 2.34 -28.81 -3.52
C ALA A 198 2.82 -27.44 -2.98
N PHE A 199 1.97 -26.41 -2.94
CA PHE A 199 2.38 -25.09 -2.46
C PHE A 199 2.26 -25.03 -0.93
N SER A 200 3.38 -25.24 -0.22
CA SER A 200 3.44 -24.93 1.22
C SER A 200 3.50 -23.41 1.38
N ASP A 201 2.42 -22.82 1.88
CA ASP A 201 2.37 -21.40 2.21
C ASP A 201 3.58 -21.03 3.09
N ILE A 202 4.23 -19.88 2.85
CA ILE A 202 5.35 -19.40 3.68
C ILE A 202 4.92 -19.27 5.15
N PHE A 203 3.62 -19.01 5.37
CA PHE A 203 3.00 -18.98 6.70
C PHE A 203 2.89 -20.36 7.37
N SER A 204 2.91 -21.47 6.61
CA SER A 204 2.96 -22.83 7.18
C SER A 204 4.31 -23.15 7.84
N ARG A 205 5.36 -22.39 7.50
CA ARG A 205 6.70 -22.51 8.11
C ARG A 205 6.86 -21.62 9.35
N LEU A 206 5.98 -20.65 9.52
CA LEU A 206 5.99 -19.77 10.68
C LEU A 206 5.31 -20.46 11.87
N LYS A 207 6.12 -20.87 12.85
CA LYS A 207 5.60 -21.29 14.15
C LYS A 207 5.03 -20.08 14.87
N VAL A 208 3.74 -19.82 14.68
CA VAL A 208 3.00 -18.68 15.26
C VAL A 208 3.29 -18.50 16.77
N PRO A 209 3.36 -19.56 17.60
CA PRO A 209 3.74 -19.41 19.01
C PRO A 209 5.16 -18.89 19.22
N GLY A 210 6.11 -19.29 18.38
CA GLY A 210 7.49 -18.82 18.43
C GLY A 210 7.64 -17.37 17.97
N LEU A 211 6.89 -16.97 16.95
CA LEU A 211 6.84 -15.58 16.50
C LEU A 211 6.23 -14.67 17.57
N HIS A 212 5.12 -15.08 18.19
CA HIS A 212 4.48 -14.33 19.27
C HIS A 212 5.40 -14.16 20.47
N LYS A 213 6.11 -15.23 20.87
CA LYS A 213 7.11 -15.16 21.95
C LYS A 213 8.24 -14.20 21.60
N TRP A 214 8.83 -14.31 20.40
CA TRP A 214 9.90 -13.41 19.96
C TRP A 214 9.48 -11.93 19.95
N ILE A 215 8.27 -11.62 19.49
CA ILE A 215 7.72 -10.25 19.51
C ILE A 215 7.54 -9.75 20.95
N THR A 216 7.07 -10.61 21.85
CA THR A 216 6.86 -10.28 23.26
C THR A 216 8.18 -10.02 23.97
N ASP A 217 9.17 -10.90 23.79
CA ASP A 217 10.50 -10.81 24.40
C ASP A 217 11.23 -9.53 23.94
N ASN A 218 11.14 -9.16 22.65
CA ASN A 218 11.74 -7.92 22.15
C ASN A 218 11.04 -6.66 22.66
N LYS A 219 9.73 -6.74 22.90
CA LYS A 219 8.94 -5.62 23.44
C LYS A 219 9.27 -5.36 24.91
N GLU A 220 9.47 -6.43 25.70
CA GLU A 220 10.00 -6.30 27.06
C GLU A 220 11.41 -5.72 27.04
N ARG A 221 12.30 -6.21 26.17
CA ARG A 221 13.67 -5.68 26.07
C ARG A 221 13.70 -4.18 25.76
N LEU A 222 12.90 -3.72 24.80
CA LEU A 222 12.78 -2.30 24.45
C LEU A 222 12.25 -1.44 25.61
N SER A 223 11.41 -1.99 26.48
CA SER A 223 10.88 -1.27 27.66
C SER A 223 11.92 -1.06 28.76
N TYR A 224 12.98 -1.89 28.81
CA TYR A 224 14.11 -1.70 29.73
C TYR A 224 15.19 -0.76 29.16
N GLU A 225 15.25 -0.58 27.84
CA GLU A 225 16.21 0.30 27.16
C GLU A 225 15.72 1.76 27.05
N THR A 226 14.48 2.06 27.45
CA THR A 226 13.86 3.40 27.39
C THR A 226 13.75 4.13 28.74
N ILE A 227 14.51 3.69 29.76
CA ILE A 227 14.75 4.41 31.02
C ILE A 227 16.19 4.93 31.02
#